data_AF-A0A967HLL6-F1
#
_entry.id   AF-A0A967HLL6-F1
#
_cell.length_a   1.000
_cell.length_b   1.000
_cell.length_c   1.000
_cell.angle_alpha   90.00
_cell.angle_beta   90.00
_cell.angle_gamma   90.00
#
_symmetry.space_group_name_H-M   'P 1'
#
loop_
_entity.id
_entity.type
_entity.pdbx_description
1 polymer ?
#
loop_
_entity_poly.entity_id
_entity_poly.type
_entity_poly.pdbx_seq_one_letter_code
_entity_poly.pdbx_strand_id
1 'polypeptide(L)' 'MALGNRGSVEAVPALSSALSDPDPLVRAHAAWALGRISSESAVAALERQADRESDPSVSDEIQVALGD' A
#
# COMPACT_ATOMS: atom_id res chain seq x y z
N MET A 1 -9.59 -25.47 1.59
CA MET A 1 -9.37 -24.08 2.03
C MET A 1 -8.85 -23.30 0.83
N ALA A 2 -9.70 -22.56 0.14
CA ALA A 2 -9.33 -21.83 -1.06
C ALA A 2 -10.15 -20.54 -1.16
N LEU A 3 -9.87 -19.57 -0.28
CA LEU A 3 -10.30 -18.18 -0.46
C LEU A 3 -9.06 -17.33 -0.21
N GLY A 4 -8.56 -16.66 -1.25
CA GLY A 4 -7.38 -15.79 -1.11
C GLY A 4 -6.99 -15.03 -2.36
N ASN A 5 -7.23 -15.58 -3.55
CA ASN A 5 -6.75 -14.94 -4.79
C ASN A 5 -7.69 -13.89 -5.42
N ARG A 6 -8.92 -13.71 -4.92
CA ARG A 6 -9.85 -12.68 -5.44
C ARG A 6 -9.88 -11.40 -4.60
N GLY A 7 -9.63 -11.51 -3.28
CA GLY A 7 -9.70 -10.36 -2.36
C GLY A 7 -8.58 -9.33 -2.53
N SER A 8 -7.45 -9.70 -3.15
CA SER A 8 -6.29 -8.82 -3.30
C SER A 8 -6.54 -7.64 -4.24
N VAL A 9 -7.16 -7.87 -5.41
CA VAL A 9 -7.43 -6.78 -6.38
C VAL A 9 -8.61 -5.91 -5.91
N GLU A 10 -9.62 -6.52 -5.30
CA GLU A 10 -10.78 -5.79 -4.75
C GLU A 10 -10.41 -4.94 -3.52
N ALA A 11 -9.33 -5.29 -2.80
CA ALA A 11 -8.83 -4.52 -1.67
C ALA A 11 -8.04 -3.26 -2.07
N VAL A 12 -7.57 -3.14 -3.32
CA VAL A 12 -6.79 -1.99 -3.80
C VAL A 12 -7.47 -0.64 -3.50
N PRO A 13 -8.77 -0.41 -3.83
CA PRO A 13 -9.42 0.86 -3.50
C PRO A 13 -9.53 1.12 -1.99
N ALA A 14 -9.78 0.09 -1.18
CA ALA A 14 -9.86 0.23 0.27
C ALA A 14 -8.48 0.59 0.87
N LEU A 15 -7.42 -0.09 0.43
CA LEU A 15 -6.06 0.18 0.86
C LEU A 15 -5.55 1.54 0.35
N SER A 16 -5.93 1.94 -0.86
CA SER A 16 -5.62 3.28 -1.37
C SER A 16 -6.27 4.39 -0.54
N SER A 17 -7.45 4.15 0.05
CA SER A 17 -8.05 5.09 0.99
C SER A 17 -7.28 5.12 2.31
N ALA A 18 -6.82 3.95 2.79
CA ALA A 18 -6.04 3.83 4.02
C ALA A 18 -4.64 4.48 3.91
N LEU A 19 -4.07 4.61 2.70
CA LEU A 19 -2.86 5.42 2.47
C LEU A 19 -3.06 6.91 2.79
N SER A 20 -4.30 7.42 2.84
CA SER A 20 -4.61 8.80 3.23
C SER A 20 -5.02 8.94 4.70
N ASP A 21 -4.89 7.87 5.49
CA ASP A 21 -5.28 7.88 6.90
C ASP A 21 -4.34 8.79 7.73
N PRO A 22 -4.86 9.55 8.71
CA PRO A 22 -4.03 10.37 9.58
C PRO A 22 -3.03 9.54 10.39
N ASP A 23 -3.33 8.28 10.70
CA ASP A 23 -2.46 7.41 11.47
C ASP A 23 -1.34 6.82 10.58
N PRO A 24 -0.05 7.11 10.85
CA PRO A 24 1.06 6.55 10.09
C PRO A 24 1.10 5.02 10.13
N LEU A 25 0.65 4.38 11.21
CA LEU A 25 0.62 2.92 11.29
C LEU A 25 -0.38 2.32 10.29
N VAL A 26 -1.51 3.01 10.08
CA VAL A 26 -2.53 2.59 9.11
C VAL A 26 -1.99 2.76 7.69
N ARG A 27 -1.29 3.87 7.40
CA ARG A 27 -0.65 4.10 6.10
C ARG A 27 0.42 3.04 5.80
N ALA A 28 1.29 2.71 6.76
CA ALA A 28 2.30 1.67 6.60
C ALA A 28 1.67 0.31 6.29
N HIS A 29 0.65 -0.10 7.05
CA HIS A 29 -0.06 -1.37 6.78
C HIS A 29 -0.72 -1.39 5.41
N ALA A 30 -1.30 -0.26 4.99
CA ALA A 30 -1.88 -0.12 3.67
C ALA A 30 -0.81 -0.27 2.58
N ALA A 31 0.35 0.36 2.78
CA ALA A 31 1.48 0.28 1.85
C ALA A 31 2.01 -1.16 1.72
N TRP A 32 2.24 -1.83 2.85
CA TRP A 32 2.66 -3.23 2.86
C TRP A 32 1.67 -4.15 2.13
N ALA A 33 0.37 -4.00 2.41
CA ALA A 33 -0.67 -4.81 1.78
C ALA A 33 -0.76 -4.55 0.27
N LEU A 34 -0.62 -3.29 -0.17
CA LEU A 34 -0.54 -2.93 -1.59
C LEU A 34 0.69 -3.53 -2.26
N GLY A 35 1.84 -3.52 -1.60
CA GLY A 35 3.06 -4.19 -2.06
C GLY A 35 2.84 -5.67 -2.32
N ARG A 36 2.18 -6.37 -1.38
CA ARG A 36 1.82 -7.79 -1.52
C ARG A 36 0.85 -8.10 -2.65
N ILE A 37 0.04 -7.13 -3.07
CA ILE A 37 -0.86 -7.28 -4.22
C ILE A 37 -0.05 -7.18 -5.52
N SER A 38 1.01 -6.36 -5.54
CA SER A 38 1.91 -6.15 -6.71
C SER A 38 1.16 -5.92 -8.02
N SER A 39 0.01 -5.21 -7.97
CA SER A 39 -0.74 -4.80 -9.16
C SER A 39 -0.29 -3.42 -9.61
N GLU A 40 -0.34 -3.13 -10.91
CA GLU A 40 -0.03 -1.80 -11.45
C GLU A 40 -0.78 -0.66 -10.75
N SER A 41 -2.05 -0.88 -10.38
CA SER A 41 -2.84 0.10 -9.63
C SER A 41 -2.34 0.32 -8.20
N ALA A 42 -1.80 -0.72 -7.57
CA ALA A 42 -1.23 -0.66 -6.24
C ALA A 42 0.13 0.07 -6.25
N VAL A 43 0.98 -0.26 -7.22
CA VAL A 43 2.26 0.42 -7.47
C VAL A 43 2.04 1.92 -7.70
N ALA A 44 1.12 2.29 -8.60
CA ALA A 44 0.82 3.70 -8.87
C ALA A 44 0.18 4.45 -7.67
N ALA A 45 -0.44 3.73 -6.72
CA ALA A 45 -0.92 4.33 -5.48
C ALA A 45 0.22 4.55 -4.47
N LEU A 46 1.12 3.58 -4.36
CA LEU A 46 2.32 3.63 -3.53
C LEU A 46 3.27 4.75 -3.96
N GLU A 47 3.59 4.86 -5.26
CA GLU A 47 4.46 5.93 -5.79
C GLU A 47 3.91 7.33 -5.47
N ARG A 48 2.61 7.54 -5.73
CA ARG A 48 1.96 8.82 -5.41
C ARG A 48 1.95 9.13 -3.92
N GLN A 49 1.92 8.12 -3.06
CA GLN A 49 2.00 8.29 -1.62
C GLN A 49 3.43 8.60 -1.19
N ALA A 50 4.43 7.94 -1.77
CA ALA A 50 5.85 8.18 -1.48
C ALA A 50 6.23 9.66 -1.67
N ASP A 51 5.73 10.32 -2.72
CA ASP A 51 5.98 11.75 -3.00
C ASP A 51 5.50 12.72 -1.90
N ARG A 52 4.51 12.30 -1.09
CA ARG A 52 3.86 13.13 -0.06
C ARG A 52 4.02 12.58 1.35
N GLU A 53 4.58 11.39 1.48
CA GLU A 53 4.78 10.73 2.76
C GLU A 53 5.89 11.44 3.52
N SER A 54 5.54 11.89 4.72
CA SER A 54 6.48 12.61 5.60
C SER A 54 7.04 11.69 6.69
N ASP A 55 6.40 10.55 6.93
CA ASP A 55 6.82 9.61 7.94
C ASP A 55 7.86 8.61 7.37
N PRO A 56 9.06 8.55 7.95
CA PRO A 56 10.14 7.71 7.41
C PRO A 56 9.81 6.21 7.50
N SER A 57 9.02 5.77 8.48
CA SER A 57 8.63 4.36 8.59
C SER A 57 7.66 3.96 7.49
N VAL A 58 6.75 4.86 7.11
CA VAL A 58 5.81 4.61 6.01
C VAL A 58 6.53 4.66 4.66
N SER A 59 7.43 5.63 4.45
CA SER A 59 8.21 5.74 3.22
C SER A 59 9.11 4.53 2.98
N ASP A 60 9.78 4.02 4.02
CA ASP A 60 10.60 2.80 3.93
C ASP A 60 9.74 1.60 3.50
N GLU A 61 8.58 1.41 4.12
CA GLU A 61 7.64 0.34 3.76
C GLU A 61 7.13 0.48 2.32
N ILE A 62 6.85 1.70 1.85
CA ILE A 62 6.45 1.97 0.47
C ILE A 62 7.58 1.58 -0.50
N GLN A 63 8.83 1.94 -0.19
CA GLN A 63 9.99 1.58 -1.03
C GLN A 63 10.22 0.07 -1.07
N VAL A 64 10.13 -0.62 0.07
CA VAL A 64 10.20 -2.08 0.16
C VAL A 64 9.09 -2.73 -0.68
N ALA A 65 7.88 -2.18 -0.63
CA ALA A 65 6.74 -2.65 -1.41
C ALA A 65 6.91 -2.45 -2.93
N LEU A 66 7.66 -1.42 -3.34
CA LEU A 66 7.99 -1.14 -4.75
C LEU A 66 9.17 -1.99 -5.26
N GLY A 67 9.94 -2.61 -4.36
CA GLY A 67 10.98 -3.59 -4.70
C GLY A 67 12.29 -2.98 -5.18
N ASP A 68 12.78 -1.94 -4.50
CA ASP A 68 14.16 -1.44 -4.64
C ASP A 68 15.18 -2.34 -3.91
#